data_AF-A0A445EVI7-F1
#
_entry.id   AF-A0A445EVI7-F1
#
_cell.length_a   1.000
_cell.length_b   1.000
_cell.length_c   1.000
_cell.angle_alpha   90.00
_cell.angle_beta   90.00
_cell.angle_gamma   90.00
#
_symmetry.space_group_name_H-M   'P 1'
#
loop_
_entity.id
_entity.type
_entity.pdbx_description
1 polymer ?
#
loop_
_entity_poly.entity_id
_entity_poly.type
_entity_poly.pdbx_seq_one_letter_code
_entity_poly.pdbx_strand_id
1 'polypeptide(L)'
;MFLPFSLSNTTISIHPFHFHFLLKVFDIFGMECSNTKLIKPNPNISEIVSKLAKVCTLKSIGVFSSELPNLHHLHKPVCDNASVSGNTSSVASDDNRSHGQKIHPHPIEFEVPKGEGFCAGLEIMKIFDVVSAIKLAYLELQQAHIPYDPHKVVSADKRVSAELEKLCKFKVEYKEKQCRIAMLNAGRFDRLRSEIKAKEALLGKLKGKNNVKDSKILRLQQELHDLEMVNKNLTEKIKRINKMKNASVSSVAKFHEVFEASSMSIHDFAKPLISLMKASGWDLDAAAKWIENDAVYVKRGDKKYAFEAYIARRMFHGVSLRSYDVGDVVKFDDPIDALMENPDSDFSKFCRTKYLLVVHRTMEESFFGNLDHRSLVSNGKHPRTEFYQLFTKMAKWVWVLLGSAASIDPNATMFYADNGSTFSSLYMESVNVEREIAEQGTYSVQFMIMPGIKIGQTLVKSQVYISKQSEAL
;
A
#
# COMPACT_ATOMS: atom_id res chain seq x y z
N MET A 1 79.97 21.87 -48.18
CA MET A 1 81.27 21.17 -48.30
C MET A 1 82.30 22.07 -47.61
N PHE A 2 83.05 21.51 -46.66
CA PHE A 2 84.09 22.14 -45.79
C PHE A 2 83.71 23.28 -44.81
N LEU A 3 84.11 23.01 -43.56
CA LEU A 3 84.25 23.80 -42.33
C LEU A 3 85.62 24.54 -42.32
N PRO A 4 86.12 25.15 -41.21
CA PRO A 4 85.49 25.91 -40.10
C PRO A 4 86.21 27.28 -39.85
N PHE A 5 85.78 28.06 -38.85
CA PHE A 5 86.71 28.71 -37.90
C PHE A 5 86.04 28.95 -36.53
N SER A 6 86.83 29.12 -35.47
CA SER A 6 86.43 28.95 -34.06
C SER A 6 86.81 30.13 -33.15
N LEU A 7 86.17 30.21 -31.98
CA LEU A 7 86.49 31.02 -30.79
C LEU A 7 86.39 32.56 -30.95
N SER A 8 85.62 33.23 -30.10
CA SER A 8 86.05 33.46 -28.71
C SER A 8 84.91 33.86 -27.77
N ASN A 9 85.06 33.50 -26.49
CA ASN A 9 84.21 34.00 -25.40
C ASN A 9 84.45 35.49 -25.17
N THR A 10 83.40 36.29 -25.13
CA THR A 10 83.44 37.63 -24.51
C THR A 10 82.32 37.75 -23.49
N THR A 11 82.67 37.47 -22.23
CA THR A 11 81.80 37.66 -21.07
C THR A 11 81.52 39.15 -20.89
N ILE A 12 80.39 39.64 -21.42
CA ILE A 12 79.96 41.03 -21.20
C ILE A 12 79.48 41.13 -19.75
N SER A 13 80.37 41.63 -18.89
CA SER A 13 80.06 41.97 -17.50
C SER A 13 78.94 43.03 -17.47
N ILE A 14 77.77 42.65 -16.96
CA ILE A 14 76.65 43.58 -16.76
C ILE A 14 77.01 44.46 -15.56
N HIS A 15 77.58 45.63 -15.83
CA HIS A 15 77.99 46.58 -14.81
C HIS A 15 76.77 47.02 -13.97
N PRO A 16 76.83 47.00 -12.61
CA PRO A 16 75.66 47.17 -11.74
C PRO A 16 74.93 48.52 -11.87
N PHE A 17 75.53 49.51 -12.54
CA PHE A 17 74.87 50.77 -12.92
C PHE A 17 73.67 50.56 -13.88
N HIS A 18 73.70 49.53 -14.73
CA HIS A 18 72.71 49.39 -15.79
C HIS A 18 71.32 48.96 -15.29
N PHE A 19 71.26 48.31 -14.12
CA PHE A 19 70.01 47.94 -13.43
C PHE A 19 69.46 49.10 -12.60
N HIS A 20 70.34 49.90 -11.99
CA HIS A 20 69.95 51.02 -11.14
C HIS A 20 69.34 52.20 -11.93
N PHE A 21 69.77 52.42 -13.19
CA PHE A 21 69.14 53.43 -14.06
C PHE A 21 67.71 53.05 -14.45
N LEU A 22 67.45 51.77 -14.76
CA LEU A 22 66.09 51.29 -15.08
C LEU A 22 65.16 51.39 -13.86
N LEU A 23 65.63 51.00 -12.67
CA LEU A 23 64.88 51.20 -11.42
C LEU A 23 64.59 52.69 -11.17
N LYS A 24 65.60 53.56 -11.28
CA LYS A 24 65.40 55.01 -11.08
C LYS A 24 64.43 55.63 -12.09
N VAL A 25 64.43 55.24 -13.36
CA VAL A 25 63.44 55.74 -14.34
C VAL A 25 62.02 55.27 -13.98
N PHE A 26 61.85 54.07 -13.45
CA PHE A 26 60.55 53.60 -12.95
C PHE A 26 60.12 54.29 -11.64
N ASP A 27 61.04 54.48 -10.69
CA ASP A 27 60.78 55.11 -9.39
C ASP A 27 60.56 56.64 -9.49
N ILE A 28 61.26 57.34 -10.38
CA ILE A 28 61.10 58.80 -10.59
C ILE A 28 59.73 59.14 -11.20
N PHE A 29 59.15 58.27 -12.02
CA PHE A 29 57.75 58.36 -12.47
C PHE A 29 56.73 57.78 -11.45
N GLY A 30 57.22 57.44 -10.25
CA GLY A 30 56.52 56.79 -9.15
C GLY A 30 56.33 57.65 -7.90
N MET A 31 56.46 58.99 -7.99
CA MET A 31 56.09 59.87 -6.88
C MET A 31 55.28 61.11 -7.30
N GLU A 32 54.25 61.38 -6.49
CA GLU A 32 53.46 62.62 -6.36
C GLU A 32 52.55 63.08 -7.51
N CYS A 33 51.28 62.67 -7.41
CA CYS A 33 50.24 63.66 -7.10
C CYS A 33 49.22 63.07 -6.11
N SER A 34 48.88 63.87 -5.09
CA SER A 34 48.31 63.40 -3.83
C SER A 34 46.76 63.38 -3.81
N ASN A 35 46.22 62.76 -2.76
CA ASN A 35 44.82 62.84 -2.29
C ASN A 35 43.76 61.95 -2.96
N THR A 36 43.74 60.66 -2.58
CA THR A 36 42.55 60.10 -1.94
C THR A 36 42.91 58.91 -1.02
N LYS A 37 42.32 58.91 0.18
CA LYS A 37 42.44 57.99 1.33
C LYS A 37 43.29 56.70 1.17
N LEU A 38 44.34 56.63 2.00
CA LEU A 38 45.15 55.45 2.29
C LEU A 38 44.30 54.25 2.77
N ILE A 39 44.28 53.16 2.00
CA ILE A 39 43.85 51.83 2.47
C ILE A 39 45.10 50.94 2.50
N LYS A 40 45.38 50.35 3.66
CA LYS A 40 46.60 49.55 3.91
C LYS A 40 46.64 48.29 3.02
N PRO A 41 47.80 47.92 2.44
CA PRO A 41 47.97 46.60 1.83
C PRO A 41 47.97 45.52 2.92
N ASN A 42 47.23 44.44 2.67
CA ASN A 42 47.07 43.29 3.56
C ASN A 42 48.22 42.29 3.30
N PRO A 43 48.98 41.78 4.29
CA PRO A 43 50.30 41.16 4.06
C PRO A 43 50.25 39.72 3.48
N ASN A 44 49.09 39.24 3.01
CA ASN A 44 48.84 37.81 2.87
C ASN A 44 49.02 37.20 1.46
N ILE A 45 49.79 37.85 0.58
CA ILE A 45 50.07 37.31 -0.77
C ILE A 45 51.11 36.17 -0.71
N SER A 46 52.09 36.26 0.19
CA SER A 46 53.17 35.26 0.34
C SER A 46 52.64 33.89 0.82
N GLU A 47 51.65 33.88 1.72
CA GLU A 47 51.08 32.64 2.25
C GLU A 47 50.27 31.89 1.18
N ILE A 48 49.51 32.61 0.35
CA ILE A 48 48.69 32.05 -0.75
C ILE A 48 49.58 31.36 -1.78
N VAL A 49 50.67 32.02 -2.22
CA VAL A 49 51.63 31.43 -3.16
C VAL A 49 52.30 30.19 -2.56
N SER A 50 52.64 30.20 -1.26
CA SER A 50 53.24 29.04 -0.58
C SER A 50 52.32 27.81 -0.49
N LYS A 51 51.00 28.04 -0.37
CA LYS A 51 50.00 26.97 -0.31
C LYS A 51 49.74 26.36 -1.69
N LEU A 52 49.73 27.18 -2.74
CA LEU A 52 49.52 26.73 -4.11
C LEU A 52 50.69 25.87 -4.63
N ALA A 53 51.93 26.25 -4.29
CA ALA A 53 53.13 25.47 -4.61
C ALA A 53 53.16 24.06 -3.99
N LYS A 54 52.48 23.84 -2.85
CA LYS A 54 52.41 22.53 -2.17
C LYS A 54 51.39 21.56 -2.78
N VAL A 55 50.50 22.01 -3.65
CA VAL A 55 49.43 21.19 -4.25
C VAL A 55 49.80 20.62 -5.62
N CYS A 56 50.81 21.19 -6.29
CA CYS A 56 51.16 20.84 -7.67
C CYS A 56 52.25 19.76 -7.83
N THR A 57 52.69 19.08 -6.77
CA THR A 57 53.67 17.98 -6.87
C THR A 57 53.00 16.62 -7.14
N LEU A 58 52.38 16.48 -8.32
CA LEU A 58 51.92 15.19 -8.83
C LEU A 58 53.12 14.37 -9.33
N LYS A 59 53.55 13.37 -8.55
CA LYS A 59 54.52 12.36 -9.02
C LYS A 59 53.82 11.34 -9.92
N SER A 60 54.32 11.21 -11.14
CA SER A 60 53.90 10.22 -12.13
C SER A 60 54.62 8.87 -11.94
N ILE A 61 53.85 7.82 -11.60
CA ILE A 61 54.15 6.38 -11.74
C ILE A 61 52.76 5.75 -11.99
N GLY A 62 52.52 4.76 -12.85
CA GLY A 62 53.40 3.92 -13.67
C GLY A 62 52.71 2.56 -13.80
N VAL A 63 52.39 2.13 -15.03
CA VAL A 63 51.60 0.91 -15.29
C VAL A 63 52.50 -0.33 -15.25
N PHE A 64 52.13 -1.37 -14.48
CA PHE A 64 52.02 -2.79 -14.89
C PHE A 64 51.79 -3.72 -13.67
N SER A 65 51.30 -4.93 -13.93
CA SER A 65 50.79 -5.91 -12.95
C SER A 65 51.83 -6.94 -12.48
N SER A 66 51.69 -7.45 -11.25
CA SER A 66 51.72 -8.90 -10.95
C SER A 66 51.32 -9.28 -9.51
N GLU A 67 50.73 -10.46 -9.39
CA GLU A 67 50.78 -11.43 -8.27
C GLU A 67 50.08 -11.17 -6.90
N LEU A 68 49.09 -12.03 -6.64
CA LEU A 68 48.55 -12.41 -5.32
C LEU A 68 49.41 -13.54 -4.72
N PRO A 69 49.42 -13.73 -3.38
CA PRO A 69 48.52 -14.72 -2.73
C PRO A 69 47.99 -14.20 -1.36
N ASN A 70 47.03 -14.77 -0.60
CA ASN A 70 46.02 -15.84 -0.67
C ASN A 70 45.14 -15.69 0.62
N LEU A 71 43.95 -16.27 0.86
CA LEU A 71 42.85 -16.91 0.11
C LEU A 71 41.70 -17.08 1.16
N HIS A 72 40.39 -17.01 0.88
CA HIS A 72 39.51 -18.19 0.69
C HIS A 72 37.99 -17.87 0.64
N HIS A 73 37.24 -18.74 -0.07
CA HIS A 73 35.76 -18.92 -0.13
C HIS A 73 34.94 -17.77 -0.76
N LEU A 74 34.46 -17.80 -2.01
CA LEU A 74 33.56 -18.77 -2.72
C LEU A 74 32.25 -19.06 -1.95
N HIS A 75 31.06 -19.13 -2.57
CA HIS A 75 30.73 -19.53 -3.95
C HIS A 75 29.45 -18.83 -4.47
N LYS A 76 29.40 -18.47 -5.77
CA LYS A 76 28.16 -18.19 -6.55
C LYS A 76 27.86 -19.43 -7.40
N PRO A 77 26.65 -19.70 -7.92
CA PRO A 77 26.53 -19.53 -9.38
C PRO A 77 25.14 -19.16 -9.95
N VAL A 78 25.22 -18.42 -11.06
CA VAL A 78 24.43 -18.57 -12.31
C VAL A 78 22.91 -18.27 -12.32
N CYS A 79 22.55 -17.38 -13.25
CA CYS A 79 21.27 -17.34 -13.94
C CYS A 79 21.55 -17.60 -15.43
N ASP A 80 20.66 -18.31 -16.11
CA ASP A 80 20.51 -18.49 -17.57
C ASP A 80 19.29 -19.42 -17.76
N ASN A 81 18.45 -19.41 -18.81
CA ASN A 81 18.28 -18.48 -19.92
C ASN A 81 16.88 -18.64 -20.57
N ALA A 82 16.36 -17.54 -21.13
CA ALA A 82 15.54 -17.45 -22.36
C ALA A 82 14.17 -18.17 -22.56
N SER A 83 13.42 -17.60 -23.53
CA SER A 83 12.28 -18.14 -24.31
C SER A 83 10.86 -18.15 -23.67
N VAL A 84 9.75 -18.02 -24.40
CA VAL A 84 9.36 -17.13 -25.55
C VAL A 84 7.85 -17.31 -25.83
N SER A 85 7.20 -16.31 -26.47
CA SER A 85 5.86 -16.38 -27.11
C SER A 85 4.61 -16.32 -26.20
N GLY A 86 3.51 -15.70 -26.68
CA GLY A 86 2.25 -15.61 -25.90
C GLY A 86 1.17 -14.58 -26.32
N ASN A 87 1.34 -13.86 -27.43
CA ASN A 87 0.29 -13.23 -28.28
C ASN A 87 -1.09 -12.75 -27.70
N THR A 88 -1.25 -11.43 -27.71
CA THR A 88 -2.44 -10.63 -28.15
C THR A 88 -3.64 -10.31 -27.24
N SER A 89 -4.09 -9.05 -27.40
CA SER A 89 -5.44 -8.47 -27.18
C SER A 89 -5.87 -8.15 -25.73
N SER A 90 -6.65 -7.10 -25.44
CA SER A 90 -6.82 -5.75 -26.05
C SER A 90 -7.76 -4.91 -25.16
N VAL A 91 -7.76 -3.57 -25.33
CA VAL A 91 -8.79 -2.59 -24.89
C VAL A 91 -8.73 -2.02 -23.45
N ALA A 92 -8.12 -0.82 -23.39
CA ALA A 92 -8.61 0.43 -22.78
C ALA A 92 -8.46 0.82 -21.28
N SER A 93 -8.31 2.15 -21.15
CA SER A 93 -8.54 3.08 -20.00
C SER A 93 -7.58 3.07 -18.80
N ASP A 94 -6.77 4.15 -18.75
CA ASP A 94 -6.62 5.15 -17.68
C ASP A 94 -6.38 4.69 -16.21
N ASP A 95 -5.44 5.25 -15.44
CA ASP A 95 -4.59 6.43 -15.69
C ASP A 95 -3.30 6.41 -14.82
N ASN A 96 -2.41 7.39 -15.07
CA ASN A 96 -1.42 7.93 -14.14
C ASN A 96 -0.22 7.04 -13.76
N ARG A 97 0.67 6.78 -14.73
CA ARG A 97 2.05 6.32 -14.44
C ARG A 97 3.01 7.50 -14.28
N SER A 98 3.40 7.76 -13.03
CA SER A 98 4.61 8.53 -12.67
C SER A 98 5.80 8.14 -13.55
N HIS A 99 6.23 9.05 -14.43
CA HIS A 99 7.47 8.89 -15.20
C HIS A 99 8.63 9.50 -14.43
N GLY A 100 9.53 8.64 -13.94
CA GLY A 100 10.81 9.04 -13.38
C GLY A 100 11.71 9.61 -14.46
N GLN A 101 11.60 10.92 -14.71
CA GLN A 101 12.50 11.62 -15.63
C GLN A 101 13.89 11.72 -15.00
N LYS A 102 14.82 10.90 -15.49
CA LYS A 102 16.26 11.07 -15.20
C LYS A 102 16.67 12.42 -15.79
N ILE A 103 16.97 13.38 -14.93
CA ILE A 103 17.46 14.70 -15.35
C ILE A 103 18.90 14.52 -15.84
N HIS A 104 19.06 14.34 -17.14
CA HIS A 104 20.36 14.45 -17.81
C HIS A 104 20.76 15.93 -17.84
N PRO A 105 21.93 16.32 -17.30
CA PRO A 105 22.45 17.67 -17.45
C PRO A 105 22.69 17.93 -18.94
N HIS A 106 21.87 18.79 -19.54
CA HIS A 106 22.19 19.35 -20.85
C HIS A 106 23.36 20.33 -20.65
N PRO A 107 24.43 20.25 -21.46
CA PRO A 107 25.45 21.29 -21.48
C PRO A 107 24.77 22.61 -21.87
N ILE A 108 24.86 23.62 -21.00
CA ILE A 108 24.56 24.98 -21.42
C ILE A 108 25.72 25.40 -22.32
N GLU A 109 25.45 25.57 -23.61
CA GLU A 109 26.40 26.16 -24.55
C GLU A 109 26.69 27.59 -24.08
N PHE A 110 27.86 27.75 -23.47
CA PHE A 110 28.36 29.06 -23.12
C PHE A 110 28.89 29.70 -24.40
N GLU A 111 28.04 30.46 -25.09
CA GLU A 111 28.49 31.31 -26.20
C GLU A 111 29.54 32.28 -25.66
N VAL A 112 30.82 31.92 -25.85
CA VAL A 112 31.94 32.81 -25.64
C VAL A 112 31.78 33.95 -26.64
N PRO A 113 31.64 35.21 -26.20
CA PRO A 113 31.61 36.32 -27.12
C PRO A 113 32.91 36.29 -27.92
N LYS A 114 32.80 36.23 -29.25
CA LYS A 114 33.94 36.36 -30.18
C LYS A 114 34.48 37.79 -30.11
N GLY A 115 35.15 38.11 -29.01
CA GLY A 115 35.90 39.33 -28.80
C GLY A 115 37.26 39.21 -29.47
N GLU A 116 37.60 40.23 -30.25
CA GLU A 116 38.80 40.39 -31.06
C GLU A 116 40.07 39.79 -30.43
N GLY A 117 40.86 39.10 -31.26
CA GLY A 117 42.15 38.51 -30.90
C GLY A 117 43.16 39.56 -30.47
N PHE A 118 43.06 39.99 -29.21
CA PHE A 118 43.86 41.06 -28.65
C PHE A 118 45.30 40.59 -28.46
N CYS A 119 46.16 40.92 -29.42
CA CYS A 119 47.59 40.65 -29.29
C CYS A 119 48.19 41.61 -28.26
N ALA A 120 48.11 41.25 -26.98
CA ALA A 120 48.76 41.99 -25.89
C ALA A 120 50.26 42.15 -26.15
N GLY A 121 50.88 41.20 -26.86
CA GLY A 121 52.25 41.30 -27.36
C GLY A 121 52.49 42.53 -28.25
N LEU A 122 51.52 42.95 -29.07
CA LEU A 122 51.68 44.13 -29.95
C LEU A 122 51.64 45.45 -29.18
N GLU A 123 50.78 45.57 -28.15
CA GLU A 123 50.79 46.74 -27.24
C GLU A 123 52.10 46.79 -26.44
N ILE A 124 52.57 45.63 -25.95
CA ILE A 124 53.82 45.50 -25.21
C ILE A 124 55.03 45.83 -26.09
N MET A 125 55.09 45.37 -27.34
CA MET A 125 56.16 45.70 -28.29
C MET A 125 56.27 47.21 -28.52
N LYS A 126 55.14 47.92 -28.75
CA LYS A 126 55.13 49.39 -28.89
C LYS A 126 55.73 50.11 -27.69
N ILE A 127 55.50 49.60 -26.48
CA ILE A 127 56.10 50.15 -25.25
C ILE A 127 57.61 49.89 -25.23
N PHE A 128 58.07 48.68 -25.58
CA PHE A 128 59.49 48.36 -25.70
C PHE A 128 60.21 49.18 -26.77
N ASP A 129 59.56 49.46 -27.91
CA ASP A 129 60.10 50.31 -28.97
C ASP A 129 60.31 51.74 -28.46
N VAL A 130 59.31 52.33 -27.79
CA VAL A 130 59.43 53.67 -27.19
C VAL A 130 60.47 53.73 -26.08
N VAL A 131 60.55 52.73 -25.18
CA VAL A 131 61.59 52.66 -24.14
C VAL A 131 62.99 52.54 -24.76
N SER A 132 63.12 51.81 -25.87
CA SER A 132 64.38 51.71 -26.63
C SER A 132 64.73 53.03 -27.32
N ALA A 133 63.75 53.75 -27.85
CA ALA A 133 63.93 55.09 -28.42
C ALA A 133 64.32 56.13 -27.36
N ILE A 134 63.72 56.10 -26.16
CA ILE A 134 64.14 56.92 -25.00
C ILE A 134 65.59 56.62 -24.63
N LYS A 135 65.98 55.33 -24.55
CA LYS A 135 67.36 54.94 -24.26
C LYS A 135 68.35 55.48 -25.30
N LEU A 136 67.99 55.42 -26.58
CA LEU A 136 68.80 55.96 -27.67
C LEU A 136 68.93 57.50 -27.58
N ALA A 137 67.82 58.21 -27.42
CA ALA A 137 67.81 59.67 -27.29
C ALA A 137 68.59 60.15 -26.04
N TYR A 138 68.58 59.38 -24.95
CA TYR A 138 69.38 59.67 -23.76
C TYR A 138 70.89 59.45 -24.00
N LEU A 139 71.29 58.46 -24.80
CA LEU A 139 72.69 58.30 -25.22
C LEU A 139 73.15 59.45 -26.13
N GLU A 140 72.30 59.91 -27.05
CA GLU A 140 72.56 61.11 -27.87
C GLU A 140 72.73 62.36 -27.00
N LEU A 141 71.91 62.52 -25.96
CA LEU A 141 72.02 63.60 -24.98
C LEU A 141 73.37 63.52 -24.23
N GLN A 142 73.78 62.33 -23.78
CA GLN A 142 75.08 62.14 -23.12
C GLN A 142 76.26 62.45 -24.05
N GLN A 143 76.19 62.05 -25.33
CA GLN A 143 77.23 62.35 -26.31
C GLN A 143 77.34 63.84 -26.61
N ALA A 144 76.23 64.57 -26.64
CA ALA A 144 76.20 66.02 -26.86
C ALA A 144 76.90 66.85 -25.76
N HIS A 145 77.21 66.25 -24.61
CA HIS A 145 77.94 66.91 -23.53
C HIS A 145 79.48 66.84 -23.66
N ILE A 146 80.05 65.93 -24.47
CA ILE A 146 81.51 65.74 -24.54
C ILE A 146 81.98 65.49 -26.00
N PRO A 147 82.63 66.47 -26.67
CA PRO A 147 82.74 67.88 -26.27
C PRO A 147 81.37 68.59 -26.31
N TYR A 148 81.19 69.56 -25.43
CA TYR A 148 79.89 70.23 -25.22
C TYR A 148 79.38 70.99 -26.44
N ASP A 149 78.18 70.64 -26.91
CA ASP A 149 77.48 71.28 -28.03
C ASP A 149 76.04 71.67 -27.62
N PRO A 150 75.75 72.98 -27.39
CA PRO A 150 74.43 73.44 -26.97
C PRO A 150 73.28 73.07 -27.91
N HIS A 151 73.52 73.06 -29.23
CA HIS A 151 72.48 72.79 -30.21
C HIS A 151 72.14 71.30 -30.25
N LYS A 152 73.14 70.41 -30.11
CA LYS A 152 72.90 68.97 -29.98
C LYS A 152 72.20 68.63 -28.65
N VAL A 153 72.57 69.27 -27.54
CA VAL A 153 71.90 69.07 -26.24
C VAL A 153 70.41 69.41 -26.33
N VAL A 154 70.04 70.59 -26.87
CA VAL A 154 68.64 71.00 -27.04
C VAL A 154 67.88 70.08 -28.01
N SER A 155 68.54 69.56 -29.05
CA SER A 155 67.91 68.63 -29.99
C SER A 155 67.62 67.26 -29.35
N ALA A 156 68.58 66.72 -28.60
CA ALA A 156 68.44 65.45 -27.90
C ALA A 156 67.42 65.52 -26.76
N ASP A 157 67.39 66.61 -25.99
CA ASP A 157 66.41 66.85 -24.92
C ASP A 157 64.96 66.90 -25.46
N LYS A 158 64.74 67.61 -26.57
CA LYS A 158 63.45 67.59 -27.29
C LYS A 158 63.05 66.18 -27.72
N ARG A 159 64.01 65.36 -28.17
CA ARG A 159 63.75 63.97 -28.57
C ARG A 159 63.40 63.09 -27.37
N VAL A 160 64.13 63.20 -26.26
CA VAL A 160 63.80 62.50 -25.00
C VAL A 160 62.40 62.86 -24.53
N SER A 161 62.06 64.15 -24.53
CA SER A 161 60.74 64.66 -24.14
C SER A 161 59.62 64.15 -25.05
N ALA A 162 59.82 64.11 -26.37
CA ALA A 162 58.83 63.59 -27.34
C ALA A 162 58.58 62.08 -27.17
N GLU A 163 59.61 61.27 -26.92
CA GLU A 163 59.42 59.83 -26.67
C GLU A 163 58.81 59.55 -25.27
N LEU A 164 59.16 60.35 -24.25
CA LEU A 164 58.50 60.31 -22.94
C LEU A 164 57.01 60.65 -23.04
N GLU A 165 56.62 61.63 -23.87
CA GLU A 165 55.21 61.98 -24.10
C GLU A 165 54.42 60.80 -24.70
N LYS A 166 55.02 60.05 -25.64
CA LYS A 166 54.41 58.81 -26.18
C LYS A 166 54.23 57.76 -25.10
N LEU A 167 55.22 57.55 -24.24
CA LEU A 167 55.13 56.62 -23.12
C LEU A 167 54.03 57.03 -22.11
N CYS A 168 53.87 58.34 -21.87
CA CYS A 168 52.77 58.88 -21.07
C CYS A 168 51.39 58.61 -21.70
N LYS A 169 51.24 58.74 -23.02
CA LYS A 169 49.98 58.41 -23.72
C LYS A 169 49.60 56.93 -23.53
N PHE A 170 50.53 56.00 -23.77
CA PHE A 170 50.31 54.57 -23.50
C PHE A 170 49.95 54.29 -22.03
N LYS A 171 50.57 54.98 -21.07
CA LYS A 171 50.26 54.87 -19.62
C LYS A 171 48.83 55.32 -19.30
N VAL A 172 48.31 56.35 -19.97
CA VAL A 172 46.93 56.82 -19.80
C VAL A 172 45.92 55.85 -20.44
N GLU A 173 46.14 55.47 -21.70
CA GLU A 173 45.29 54.52 -22.44
C GLU A 173 45.16 53.19 -21.70
N TYR A 174 46.27 52.64 -21.19
CA TYR A 174 46.26 51.42 -20.39
C TYR A 174 45.42 51.58 -19.11
N LYS A 175 45.58 52.69 -18.36
CA LYS A 175 44.80 52.93 -17.14
C LYS A 175 43.29 53.02 -17.44
N GLU A 176 42.90 53.73 -18.50
CA GLU A 176 41.49 53.86 -18.90
C GLU A 176 40.90 52.51 -19.33
N LYS A 177 41.66 51.70 -20.07
CA LYS A 177 41.30 50.33 -20.48
C LYS A 177 41.10 49.43 -19.25
N GLN A 178 42.00 49.49 -18.26
CA GLN A 178 41.86 48.75 -17.00
C GLN A 178 40.64 49.20 -16.18
N CYS A 179 40.35 50.52 -16.11
CA CYS A 179 39.14 51.03 -15.46
C CYS A 179 37.86 50.49 -16.13
N ARG A 180 37.79 50.50 -17.46
CA ARG A 180 36.63 49.94 -18.21
C ARG A 180 36.44 48.44 -17.96
N ILE A 181 37.52 47.66 -17.95
CA ILE A 181 37.49 46.23 -17.62
C ILE A 181 37.00 46.01 -16.17
N ALA A 182 37.50 46.80 -15.21
CA ALA A 182 37.10 46.70 -13.82
C ALA A 182 35.61 47.01 -13.61
N MET A 183 35.07 48.06 -14.27
CA MET A 183 33.65 48.43 -14.19
C MET A 183 32.73 47.35 -14.79
N LEU A 184 33.07 46.83 -15.98
CA LEU A 184 32.31 45.75 -16.62
C LEU A 184 32.31 44.46 -15.76
N ASN A 185 33.46 44.13 -15.16
CA ASN A 185 33.58 42.97 -14.28
C ASN A 185 32.77 43.16 -12.99
N ALA A 186 32.83 44.34 -12.35
CA ALA A 186 32.04 44.64 -11.14
C ALA A 186 30.53 44.44 -11.39
N GLY A 187 29.98 45.03 -12.44
CA GLY A 187 28.56 44.86 -12.79
C GLY A 187 28.17 43.41 -13.11
N ARG A 188 29.06 42.63 -13.74
CA ARG A 188 28.86 41.19 -13.95
C ARG A 188 28.89 40.40 -12.64
N PHE A 189 29.83 40.69 -11.73
CA PHE A 189 29.92 40.03 -10.43
C PHE A 189 28.72 40.34 -9.53
N ASP A 190 28.23 41.58 -9.53
CA ASP A 190 27.05 41.96 -8.72
C ASP A 190 25.76 41.32 -9.26
N ARG A 191 25.59 41.24 -10.59
CA ARG A 191 24.49 40.49 -11.21
C ARG A 191 24.56 39.00 -10.83
N LEU A 192 25.72 38.37 -10.97
CA LEU A 192 25.93 36.95 -10.64
C LEU A 192 25.67 36.67 -9.16
N ARG A 193 26.15 37.54 -8.26
CA ARG A 193 25.91 37.46 -6.81
C ARG A 193 24.42 37.54 -6.47
N SER A 194 23.69 38.45 -7.09
CA SER A 194 22.24 38.57 -6.93
C SER A 194 21.49 37.33 -7.43
N GLU A 195 21.91 36.75 -8.56
CA GLU A 195 21.32 35.53 -9.11
C GLU A 195 21.58 34.30 -8.21
N ILE A 196 22.80 34.16 -7.68
CA ILE A 196 23.14 33.12 -6.69
C ILE A 196 22.23 33.25 -5.46
N LYS A 197 22.13 34.45 -4.87
CA LYS A 197 21.29 34.71 -3.69
C LYS A 197 19.81 34.39 -3.94
N ALA A 198 19.31 34.65 -5.14
CA ALA A 198 17.93 34.28 -5.52
C ALA A 198 17.75 32.75 -5.61
N LYS A 199 18.72 32.03 -6.19
CA LYS A 199 18.71 30.55 -6.27
C LYS A 199 18.83 29.90 -4.89
N GLU A 200 19.67 30.42 -4.00
CA GLU A 200 19.79 29.98 -2.60
C GLU A 200 18.46 30.15 -1.83
N ALA A 201 17.81 31.30 -1.99
CA ALA A 201 16.50 31.56 -1.36
C ALA A 201 15.40 30.61 -1.89
N LEU A 202 15.42 30.28 -3.19
CA LEU A 202 14.51 29.29 -3.79
C LEU A 202 14.81 27.87 -3.26
N LEU A 203 16.08 27.48 -3.18
CA LEU A 203 16.51 26.20 -2.61
C LEU A 203 16.06 26.05 -1.16
N GLY A 204 16.19 27.11 -0.34
CA GLY A 204 15.67 27.15 1.03
C GLY A 204 14.16 26.91 1.11
N LYS A 205 13.37 27.57 0.24
CA LYS A 205 11.92 27.36 0.13
C LYS A 205 11.55 25.93 -0.27
N LEU A 206 12.29 25.34 -1.23
CA LEU A 206 12.07 23.97 -1.68
C LEU A 206 12.43 22.95 -0.58
N LYS A 207 13.55 23.14 0.10
CA LYS A 207 13.97 22.31 1.25
C LYS A 207 12.94 22.36 2.38
N GLY A 208 12.41 23.54 2.71
CA GLY A 208 11.32 23.68 3.68
C GLY A 208 10.06 22.92 3.28
N LYS A 209 9.64 23.02 2.00
CA LYS A 209 8.52 22.24 1.47
C LYS A 209 8.78 20.73 1.48
N ASN A 210 10.02 20.28 1.28
CA ASN A 210 10.39 18.87 1.37
C ASN A 210 10.23 18.36 2.80
N ASN A 211 10.86 19.03 3.77
CA ASN A 211 10.81 18.66 5.19
C ASN A 211 9.35 18.52 5.69
N VAL A 212 8.44 19.43 5.28
CA VAL A 212 7.01 19.34 5.64
C VAL A 212 6.34 18.11 5.02
N LYS A 213 6.67 17.74 3.78
CA LYS A 213 6.19 16.50 3.15
C LYS A 213 6.76 15.26 3.83
N ASP A 214 8.05 15.26 4.16
CA ASP A 214 8.73 14.16 4.85
C ASP A 214 8.09 13.89 6.22
N SER A 215 7.80 14.95 7.00
CA SER A 215 7.06 14.84 8.26
C SER A 215 5.63 14.29 8.07
N LYS A 216 4.94 14.65 6.97
CA LYS A 216 3.62 14.10 6.64
C LYS A 216 3.70 12.61 6.25
N ILE A 217 4.73 12.21 5.52
CA ILE A 217 4.97 10.81 5.13
C ILE A 217 5.21 9.96 6.38
N LEU A 218 6.09 10.39 7.29
CA LEU A 218 6.35 9.69 8.55
C LEU A 218 5.09 9.52 9.39
N ARG A 219 4.25 10.57 9.49
CA ARG A 219 2.97 10.49 10.22
C ARG A 219 2.00 9.47 9.60
N LEU A 220 1.87 9.46 8.28
CA LEU A 220 1.00 8.51 7.57
C LEU A 220 1.52 7.07 7.65
N GLN A 221 2.85 6.88 7.66
CA GLN A 221 3.45 5.57 7.86
C GLN A 221 3.18 5.01 9.27
N GLN A 222 3.24 5.87 10.30
CA GLN A 222 2.85 5.48 11.66
C GLN A 222 1.36 5.12 11.75
N GLU A 223 0.48 5.96 11.20
CA GLU A 223 -0.97 5.74 11.20
C GLU A 223 -1.36 4.44 10.47
N LEU A 224 -0.68 4.12 9.36
CA LEU A 224 -0.84 2.85 8.64
C LEU A 224 -0.35 1.66 9.49
N HIS A 225 0.81 1.76 10.14
CA HIS A 225 1.33 0.71 11.01
C HIS A 225 0.40 0.43 12.21
N ASP A 226 -0.15 1.48 12.83
CA ASP A 226 -1.08 1.34 13.95
C ASP A 226 -2.40 0.67 13.52
N LEU A 227 -2.93 1.05 12.34
CA LEU A 227 -4.09 0.38 11.73
C LEU A 227 -3.81 -1.08 11.37
N GLU A 228 -2.61 -1.40 10.85
CA GLU A 228 -2.21 -2.79 10.62
C GLU A 228 -2.17 -3.61 11.92
N MET A 229 -1.68 -3.03 13.02
CA MET A 229 -1.65 -3.70 14.32
C MET A 229 -3.05 -3.95 14.87
N VAL A 230 -3.97 -2.99 14.72
CA VAL A 230 -5.40 -3.17 15.04
C VAL A 230 -6.01 -4.27 14.17
N ASN A 231 -5.77 -4.27 12.85
CA ASN A 231 -6.28 -5.28 11.93
C ASN A 231 -5.74 -6.69 12.22
N LYS A 232 -4.46 -6.82 12.60
CA LYS A 232 -3.85 -8.09 13.06
C LYS A 232 -4.58 -8.62 14.31
N ASN A 233 -4.82 -7.76 15.31
CA ASN A 233 -5.57 -8.11 16.53
C ASN A 233 -7.03 -8.51 16.23
N LEU A 234 -7.75 -7.74 15.40
CA LEU A 234 -9.11 -8.09 14.96
C LEU A 234 -9.15 -9.43 14.22
N THR A 235 -8.18 -9.67 13.33
CA THR A 235 -8.05 -10.95 12.60
C THR A 235 -7.83 -12.13 13.56
N GLU A 236 -7.02 -11.95 14.61
CA GLU A 236 -6.87 -12.97 15.65
C GLU A 236 -8.16 -13.20 16.44
N LYS A 237 -8.88 -12.14 16.83
CA LYS A 237 -10.17 -12.26 17.52
C LYS A 237 -11.18 -13.02 16.67
N ILE A 238 -11.29 -12.70 15.37
CA ILE A 238 -12.13 -13.42 14.41
C ILE A 238 -11.73 -14.90 14.31
N LYS A 239 -10.42 -15.20 14.21
CA LYS A 239 -9.93 -16.59 14.23
C LYS A 239 -10.30 -17.34 15.51
N ARG A 240 -10.23 -16.70 16.68
CA ARG A 240 -10.64 -17.29 17.97
C ARG A 240 -12.16 -17.55 18.00
N ILE A 241 -12.97 -16.59 17.56
CA ILE A 241 -14.43 -16.73 17.45
C ILE A 241 -14.79 -17.87 16.50
N ASN A 242 -14.19 -17.93 15.30
CA ASN A 242 -14.45 -18.98 14.33
C ASN A 242 -13.98 -20.36 14.85
N LYS A 243 -12.87 -20.44 15.58
CA LYS A 243 -12.45 -21.68 16.25
C LYS A 243 -13.47 -22.14 17.30
N MET A 244 -14.06 -21.21 18.07
CA MET A 244 -15.14 -21.53 19.02
C MET A 244 -16.44 -21.93 18.31
N LYS A 245 -16.87 -21.22 17.26
CA LYS A 245 -18.05 -21.55 16.44
C LYS A 245 -17.93 -22.94 15.79
N ASN A 246 -16.76 -23.26 15.24
CA ASN A 246 -16.50 -24.57 14.65
C ASN A 246 -16.48 -25.66 15.75
N ALA A 247 -15.88 -25.39 16.92
CA ALA A 247 -15.91 -26.32 18.05
C ALA A 247 -17.32 -26.51 18.66
N SER A 248 -18.24 -25.54 18.51
CA SER A 248 -19.61 -25.64 19.01
C SER A 248 -20.56 -26.37 18.07
N VAL A 249 -20.31 -26.42 16.75
CA VAL A 249 -21.27 -27.00 15.77
C VAL A 249 -20.71 -28.20 14.99
N SER A 250 -19.39 -28.38 14.87
CA SER A 250 -18.79 -29.32 13.92
C SER A 250 -18.69 -30.79 14.35
N SER A 251 -19.24 -31.21 15.50
CA SER A 251 -19.23 -32.63 15.89
C SER A 251 -20.57 -33.32 15.62
N VAL A 252 -20.49 -34.51 15.05
CA VAL A 252 -21.64 -35.41 14.82
C VAL A 252 -22.44 -35.66 16.10
N ALA A 253 -21.78 -35.76 17.26
CA ALA A 253 -22.45 -35.91 18.55
C ALA A 253 -23.39 -34.72 18.87
N LYS A 254 -22.94 -33.48 18.64
CA LYS A 254 -23.76 -32.27 18.85
C LYS A 254 -24.87 -32.15 17.80
N PHE A 255 -24.65 -32.68 16.60
CA PHE A 255 -25.74 -32.77 15.61
C PHE A 255 -26.87 -33.69 16.11
N HIS A 256 -26.56 -34.80 16.77
CA HIS A 256 -27.57 -35.67 17.38
C HIS A 256 -28.30 -34.96 18.53
N GLU A 257 -27.59 -34.22 19.40
CA GLU A 257 -28.22 -33.37 20.44
C GLU A 257 -29.20 -32.33 19.83
N VAL A 258 -28.84 -31.69 18.72
CA VAL A 258 -29.70 -30.75 17.99
C VAL A 258 -30.90 -31.46 17.33
N PHE A 259 -30.73 -32.68 16.83
CA PHE A 259 -31.81 -33.50 16.29
C PHE A 259 -32.84 -33.87 17.36
N GLU A 260 -32.39 -34.34 18.52
CA GLU A 260 -33.26 -34.64 19.66
C GLU A 260 -33.93 -33.37 20.20
N ALA A 261 -33.21 -32.25 20.31
CA ALA A 261 -33.82 -30.98 20.70
C ALA A 261 -34.89 -30.51 19.70
N SER A 262 -34.69 -30.74 18.40
CA SER A 262 -35.68 -30.46 17.35
C SER A 262 -36.92 -31.34 17.46
N SER A 263 -36.75 -32.66 17.62
CA SER A 263 -37.87 -33.59 17.85
C SER A 263 -38.64 -33.26 19.14
N MET A 264 -37.93 -33.05 20.25
CA MET A 264 -38.52 -32.64 21.52
C MET A 264 -39.30 -31.32 21.40
N SER A 265 -38.79 -30.34 20.64
CA SER A 265 -39.48 -29.07 20.43
C SER A 265 -40.77 -29.18 19.61
N ILE A 266 -40.83 -30.15 18.68
CA ILE A 266 -42.05 -30.49 17.93
C ILE A 266 -43.07 -31.15 18.87
N HIS A 267 -42.62 -32.10 19.70
CA HIS A 267 -43.43 -32.72 20.74
C HIS A 267 -43.98 -31.69 21.76
N ASP A 268 -43.14 -30.74 22.20
CA ASP A 268 -43.54 -29.66 23.11
C ASP A 268 -44.50 -28.67 22.48
N PHE A 269 -44.39 -28.37 21.18
CA PHE A 269 -45.37 -27.53 20.46
C PHE A 269 -46.67 -28.28 20.11
N ALA A 270 -46.64 -29.61 19.99
CA ALA A 270 -47.85 -30.41 19.82
C ALA A 270 -48.80 -30.30 21.03
N LYS A 271 -48.26 -30.18 22.26
CA LYS A 271 -49.05 -30.06 23.51
C LYS A 271 -50.02 -28.87 23.51
N PRO A 272 -49.60 -27.59 23.33
CA PRO A 272 -50.50 -26.45 23.28
C PRO A 272 -51.41 -26.50 22.05
N LEU A 273 -50.94 -27.04 20.90
CA LEU A 273 -51.77 -27.20 19.70
C LEU A 273 -52.97 -28.13 19.98
N ILE A 274 -52.71 -29.34 20.50
CA ILE A 274 -53.75 -30.31 20.87
C ILE A 274 -54.65 -29.74 21.98
N SER A 275 -54.09 -28.99 22.94
CA SER A 275 -54.87 -28.33 24.00
C SER A 275 -55.87 -27.33 23.44
N LEU A 276 -55.45 -26.47 22.50
CA LEU A 276 -56.32 -25.53 21.81
C LEU A 276 -57.38 -26.23 20.96
N MET A 277 -57.02 -27.27 20.20
CA MET A 277 -58.00 -28.08 19.45
C MET A 277 -59.10 -28.64 20.38
N LYS A 278 -58.69 -29.16 21.55
CA LYS A 278 -59.61 -29.72 22.54
C LYS A 278 -60.48 -28.65 23.20
N ALA A 279 -59.92 -27.49 23.51
CA ALA A 279 -60.66 -26.34 24.06
C ALA A 279 -61.67 -25.78 23.05
N SER A 280 -61.34 -25.81 21.76
CA SER A 280 -62.22 -25.42 20.64
C SER A 280 -63.20 -26.52 20.20
N GLY A 281 -63.34 -27.61 20.95
CA GLY A 281 -64.35 -28.65 20.71
C GLY A 281 -64.05 -29.63 19.55
N TRP A 282 -62.80 -29.73 19.10
CA TRP A 282 -62.43 -30.69 18.05
C TRP A 282 -62.43 -32.12 18.57
N ASP A 283 -62.95 -33.05 17.77
CA ASP A 283 -62.75 -34.48 17.97
C ASP A 283 -61.30 -34.86 17.59
N LEU A 284 -60.48 -35.09 18.61
CA LEU A 284 -59.08 -35.50 18.44
C LEU A 284 -58.92 -36.92 17.86
N ASP A 285 -59.87 -37.82 18.11
CA ASP A 285 -59.85 -39.18 17.56
C ASP A 285 -60.15 -39.14 16.04
N ALA A 286 -61.09 -38.29 15.61
CA ALA A 286 -61.36 -38.02 14.19
C ALA A 286 -60.25 -37.23 13.51
N ALA A 287 -59.68 -36.21 14.17
CA ALA A 287 -58.58 -35.41 13.62
C ALA A 287 -57.30 -36.24 13.42
N ALA A 288 -56.93 -37.09 14.38
CA ALA A 288 -55.78 -37.99 14.23
C ALA A 288 -55.98 -38.97 13.06
N LYS A 289 -57.20 -39.49 12.87
CA LYS A 289 -57.55 -40.31 11.70
C LYS A 289 -57.42 -39.50 10.40
N TRP A 290 -57.90 -38.26 10.34
CA TRP A 290 -57.79 -37.45 9.12
C TRP A 290 -56.34 -37.17 8.70
N ILE A 291 -55.43 -37.01 9.67
CA ILE A 291 -54.00 -36.81 9.42
C ILE A 291 -53.34 -38.10 8.89
N GLU A 292 -53.60 -39.25 9.55
CA GLU A 292 -53.05 -40.56 9.18
C GLU A 292 -54.19 -41.59 9.06
N ASN A 293 -54.85 -41.62 7.89
CA ASN A 293 -56.12 -42.35 7.67
C ASN A 293 -56.03 -43.85 7.90
N ASP A 294 -54.89 -44.44 7.56
CA ASP A 294 -54.66 -45.89 7.57
C ASP A 294 -53.85 -46.38 8.80
N ALA A 295 -53.55 -45.48 9.75
CA ALA A 295 -52.67 -45.78 10.87
C ALA A 295 -53.34 -46.65 11.97
N VAL A 296 -52.72 -47.80 12.24
CA VAL A 296 -53.09 -48.73 13.32
C VAL A 296 -52.33 -48.37 14.60
N TYR A 297 -53.01 -47.69 15.53
CA TYR A 297 -52.44 -47.31 16.83
C TYR A 297 -52.46 -48.47 17.83
N VAL A 298 -51.30 -48.80 18.39
CA VAL A 298 -51.11 -49.82 19.44
C VAL A 298 -51.79 -49.42 20.76
N LYS A 299 -51.76 -48.13 21.12
CA LYS A 299 -52.43 -47.59 22.32
C LYS A 299 -53.29 -46.38 21.93
N ARG A 300 -54.43 -46.18 22.61
CA ARG A 300 -55.30 -45.01 22.37
C ARG A 300 -54.56 -43.67 22.52
N GLY A 301 -53.64 -43.59 23.48
CA GLY A 301 -52.82 -42.39 23.73
C GLY A 301 -51.78 -42.08 22.65
N ASP A 302 -51.47 -43.02 21.77
CA ASP A 302 -50.43 -42.84 20.74
C ASP A 302 -50.89 -41.94 19.59
N LYS A 303 -52.19 -41.62 19.50
CA LYS A 303 -52.74 -40.66 18.54
C LYS A 303 -52.11 -39.26 18.63
N LYS A 304 -51.47 -38.93 19.76
CA LYS A 304 -50.62 -37.73 19.90
C LYS A 304 -49.54 -37.64 18.81
N TYR A 305 -48.96 -38.79 18.41
CA TYR A 305 -47.88 -38.86 17.44
C TYR A 305 -48.33 -38.48 16.02
N ALA A 306 -49.63 -38.58 15.70
CA ALA A 306 -50.18 -38.08 14.43
C ALA A 306 -50.05 -36.55 14.32
N PHE A 307 -50.30 -35.83 15.41
CA PHE A 307 -50.15 -34.38 15.44
C PHE A 307 -48.67 -33.97 15.39
N GLU A 308 -47.79 -34.71 16.07
CA GLU A 308 -46.34 -34.51 15.97
C GLU A 308 -45.84 -34.73 14.52
N ALA A 309 -46.27 -35.83 13.88
CA ALA A 309 -45.98 -36.12 12.47
C ALA A 309 -46.52 -35.05 11.51
N TYR A 310 -47.74 -34.55 11.75
CA TYR A 310 -48.30 -33.42 10.99
C TYR A 310 -47.41 -32.17 11.10
N ILE A 311 -47.03 -31.79 12.32
CA ILE A 311 -46.21 -30.60 12.57
C ILE A 311 -44.85 -30.77 11.90
N ALA A 312 -44.16 -31.90 12.11
CA ALA A 312 -42.88 -32.19 11.48
C ALA A 312 -42.98 -32.15 9.95
N ARG A 313 -43.98 -32.83 9.36
CA ARG A 313 -44.21 -32.83 7.91
C ARG A 313 -44.36 -31.39 7.38
N ARG A 314 -45.07 -30.50 8.07
CA ARG A 314 -45.19 -29.07 7.70
C ARG A 314 -43.89 -28.27 7.91
N MET A 315 -43.16 -28.54 9.01
CA MET A 315 -41.88 -27.90 9.32
C MET A 315 -40.77 -28.26 8.33
N PHE A 316 -40.73 -29.50 7.82
CA PHE A 316 -39.73 -29.94 6.83
C PHE A 316 -40.20 -29.80 5.36
N HIS A 317 -41.50 -29.63 5.10
CA HIS A 317 -42.03 -29.47 3.73
C HIS A 317 -41.36 -28.35 2.92
N GLY A 318 -40.86 -28.67 1.72
CA GLY A 318 -40.28 -27.70 0.79
C GLY A 318 -38.95 -27.08 1.27
N VAL A 319 -38.30 -27.66 2.28
CA VAL A 319 -37.00 -27.19 2.77
C VAL A 319 -35.87 -27.99 2.15
N SER A 320 -34.91 -27.30 1.55
CA SER A 320 -33.61 -27.88 1.19
C SER A 320 -32.61 -27.63 2.33
N LEU A 321 -31.78 -28.61 2.65
CA LEU A 321 -30.60 -28.39 3.50
C LEU A 321 -29.67 -27.38 2.80
N ARG A 322 -29.55 -26.18 3.36
CA ARG A 322 -28.69 -25.09 2.91
C ARG A 322 -27.94 -24.53 4.10
N SER A 323 -26.78 -23.91 3.84
CA SER A 323 -26.04 -23.16 4.86
C SER A 323 -26.86 -21.96 5.32
N TYR A 324 -27.57 -22.12 6.44
CA TYR A 324 -28.30 -21.06 7.12
C TYR A 324 -27.41 -20.41 8.19
N ASP A 325 -27.50 -19.10 8.39
CA ASP A 325 -26.92 -18.50 9.59
C ASP A 325 -27.78 -18.90 10.80
N VAL A 326 -27.20 -19.74 11.64
CA VAL A 326 -27.77 -20.20 12.91
C VAL A 326 -27.24 -19.40 14.10
N GLY A 327 -26.15 -18.65 13.93
CA GLY A 327 -25.49 -17.91 15.00
C GLY A 327 -26.37 -16.80 15.57
N ASP A 328 -27.06 -16.06 14.69
CA ASP A 328 -27.98 -14.99 15.08
C ASP A 328 -29.25 -15.47 15.81
N VAL A 329 -29.63 -16.74 15.68
CA VAL A 329 -30.79 -17.32 16.39
C VAL A 329 -30.37 -18.04 17.67
N VAL A 330 -29.19 -18.66 17.67
CA VAL A 330 -28.64 -19.37 18.85
C VAL A 330 -28.19 -18.41 19.95
N LYS A 331 -27.79 -17.16 19.61
CA LYS A 331 -27.36 -16.15 20.59
C LYS A 331 -28.47 -15.65 21.54
N PHE A 332 -29.74 -15.85 21.20
CA PHE A 332 -30.89 -15.44 22.01
C PHE A 332 -31.53 -16.63 22.71
N ASP A 333 -31.91 -16.48 23.98
CA ASP A 333 -32.65 -17.51 24.71
C ASP A 333 -34.09 -17.66 24.16
N ASP A 334 -34.84 -16.55 24.05
CA ASP A 334 -36.13 -16.51 23.35
C ASP A 334 -35.94 -16.17 21.85
N PRO A 335 -36.31 -17.05 20.90
CA PRO A 335 -36.23 -16.74 19.48
C PRO A 335 -37.13 -15.58 19.01
N ILE A 336 -38.11 -15.12 19.79
CA ILE A 336 -38.79 -13.86 19.47
C ILE A 336 -37.81 -12.68 19.49
N ASP A 337 -36.83 -12.65 20.38
CA ASP A 337 -35.88 -11.52 20.43
C ASP A 337 -35.03 -11.46 19.15
N ALA A 338 -34.67 -12.62 18.58
CA ALA A 338 -34.03 -12.71 17.26
C ALA A 338 -34.89 -12.13 16.13
N LEU A 339 -36.19 -12.41 16.16
CA LEU A 339 -37.16 -11.90 15.19
C LEU A 339 -37.45 -10.40 15.37
N MET A 340 -37.25 -9.86 16.58
CA MET A 340 -37.39 -8.44 16.88
C MET A 340 -36.13 -7.63 16.54
N GLU A 341 -34.93 -8.22 16.69
CA GLU A 341 -33.66 -7.60 16.29
C GLU A 341 -33.56 -7.51 14.76
N ASN A 342 -33.94 -8.56 14.03
CA ASN A 342 -33.91 -8.59 12.57
C ASN A 342 -35.19 -9.21 11.95
N PRO A 343 -36.26 -8.41 11.75
CA PRO A 343 -37.51 -8.85 11.15
C PRO A 343 -37.42 -9.32 9.69
N ASP A 344 -36.36 -8.97 8.96
CA ASP A 344 -36.14 -9.37 7.56
C ASP A 344 -35.13 -10.52 7.39
N SER A 345 -34.70 -11.13 8.51
CA SER A 345 -33.82 -12.30 8.54
C SER A 345 -34.42 -13.51 7.80
N ASP A 346 -33.57 -14.42 7.34
CA ASP A 346 -34.05 -15.66 6.72
C ASP A 346 -34.76 -16.58 7.72
N PHE A 347 -34.42 -16.48 9.02
CA PHE A 347 -35.17 -17.11 10.10
C PHE A 347 -36.59 -16.52 10.24
N SER A 348 -36.77 -15.20 10.09
CA SER A 348 -38.10 -14.58 10.01
C SER A 348 -38.91 -15.13 8.82
N LYS A 349 -38.32 -15.16 7.62
CA LYS A 349 -38.97 -15.69 6.41
C LYS A 349 -39.36 -17.16 6.57
N PHE A 350 -38.50 -17.95 7.23
CA PHE A 350 -38.80 -19.32 7.63
C PHE A 350 -39.97 -19.39 8.59
N CYS A 351 -39.93 -18.67 9.73
CA CYS A 351 -41.03 -18.60 10.70
C CYS A 351 -42.36 -18.19 10.06
N ARG A 352 -42.36 -17.18 9.18
CA ARG A 352 -43.54 -16.77 8.40
C ARG A 352 -44.08 -17.90 7.53
N THR A 353 -43.22 -18.51 6.73
CA THR A 353 -43.62 -19.61 5.81
C THR A 353 -44.13 -20.82 6.58
N LYS A 354 -43.45 -21.18 7.68
CA LYS A 354 -43.75 -22.39 8.46
C LYS A 354 -44.96 -22.23 9.36
N TYR A 355 -45.19 -21.06 9.97
CA TYR A 355 -46.39 -20.82 10.76
C TYR A 355 -47.64 -20.99 9.90
N LEU A 356 -47.66 -20.40 8.70
CA LEU A 356 -48.79 -20.46 7.76
C LEU A 356 -49.07 -21.87 7.21
N LEU A 357 -48.10 -22.78 7.30
CA LEU A 357 -48.20 -24.19 6.92
C LEU A 357 -48.60 -25.10 8.09
N VAL A 358 -48.05 -24.88 9.28
CA VAL A 358 -48.35 -25.66 10.51
C VAL A 358 -49.71 -25.29 11.07
N VAL A 359 -50.01 -23.99 11.18
CA VAL A 359 -51.29 -23.50 11.69
C VAL A 359 -52.18 -23.23 10.49
N HIS A 360 -53.06 -24.17 10.19
CA HIS A 360 -54.03 -24.03 9.10
C HIS A 360 -55.05 -22.92 9.44
N ARG A 361 -55.59 -22.25 8.40
CA ARG A 361 -56.59 -21.19 8.55
C ARG A 361 -57.74 -21.59 9.49
N THR A 362 -58.30 -22.78 9.29
CA THR A 362 -59.40 -23.34 10.09
C THR A 362 -59.01 -23.61 11.56
N MET A 363 -57.76 -23.96 11.83
CA MET A 363 -57.27 -24.12 13.20
C MET A 363 -57.25 -22.75 13.89
N GLU A 364 -56.72 -21.74 13.21
CA GLU A 364 -56.58 -20.38 13.74
C GLU A 364 -57.94 -19.70 14.00
N GLU A 365 -58.86 -19.77 13.03
CA GLU A 365 -60.26 -19.34 13.18
C GLU A 365 -60.92 -20.02 14.39
N SER A 366 -60.60 -21.30 14.64
CA SER A 366 -61.16 -22.07 15.74
C SER A 366 -60.51 -21.80 17.10
N PHE A 367 -59.21 -21.50 17.15
CA PHE A 367 -58.47 -21.25 18.40
C PHE A 367 -58.65 -19.82 18.92
N PHE A 368 -58.75 -18.84 18.02
CA PHE A 368 -58.75 -17.41 18.38
C PHE A 368 -60.04 -16.67 17.96
N GLY A 369 -60.92 -17.30 17.17
CA GLY A 369 -62.14 -16.67 16.67
C GLY A 369 -61.91 -15.62 15.57
N ASN A 370 -60.68 -15.43 15.12
CA ASN A 370 -60.27 -14.44 14.12
C ASN A 370 -59.02 -14.92 13.33
N LEU A 371 -58.54 -14.10 12.40
CA LEU A 371 -57.36 -14.34 11.57
C LEU A 371 -56.29 -13.23 11.68
N ASP A 372 -56.32 -12.46 12.76
CA ASP A 372 -55.42 -11.32 12.93
C ASP A 372 -53.97 -11.79 13.11
N HIS A 373 -53.80 -12.95 13.75
CA HIS A 373 -52.51 -13.64 13.89
C HIS A 373 -51.93 -14.00 12.51
N ARG A 374 -52.74 -14.62 11.64
CA ARG A 374 -52.39 -14.94 10.25
C ARG A 374 -52.04 -13.70 9.47
N SER A 375 -52.82 -12.64 9.62
CA SER A 375 -52.64 -11.37 8.92
C SER A 375 -51.30 -10.74 9.29
N LEU A 376 -50.96 -10.67 10.59
CA LEU A 376 -49.68 -10.18 11.06
C LEU A 376 -48.51 -10.99 10.50
N VAL A 377 -48.55 -12.32 10.61
CA VAL A 377 -47.49 -13.21 10.10
C VAL A 377 -47.39 -13.15 8.57
N SER A 378 -48.52 -13.10 7.87
CA SER A 378 -48.55 -12.94 6.40
C SER A 378 -47.97 -11.61 5.94
N ASN A 379 -47.99 -10.58 6.78
CA ASN A 379 -47.37 -9.28 6.55
C ASN A 379 -45.92 -9.17 7.06
N GLY A 380 -45.28 -10.29 7.45
CA GLY A 380 -43.89 -10.29 7.93
C GLY A 380 -43.71 -9.80 9.37
N LYS A 381 -44.78 -9.71 10.15
CA LYS A 381 -44.72 -9.34 11.57
C LYS A 381 -44.84 -10.57 12.46
N HIS A 382 -44.20 -10.54 13.62
CA HIS A 382 -44.16 -11.64 14.57
C HIS A 382 -44.99 -11.31 15.83
N PRO A 383 -46.16 -11.94 16.05
CA PRO A 383 -47.01 -11.64 17.19
C PRO A 383 -46.38 -12.04 18.52
N ARG A 384 -46.37 -11.14 19.50
CA ARG A 384 -45.93 -11.43 20.88
C ARG A 384 -47.05 -12.10 21.68
N THR A 385 -47.42 -13.30 21.26
CA THR A 385 -48.40 -14.17 21.97
C THR A 385 -47.69 -15.43 22.46
N GLU A 386 -48.14 -16.00 23.57
CA GLU A 386 -47.55 -17.22 24.14
C GLU A 386 -47.53 -18.38 23.12
N PHE A 387 -48.63 -18.55 22.37
CA PHE A 387 -48.72 -19.56 21.31
C PHE A 387 -47.68 -19.34 20.19
N TYR A 388 -47.45 -18.09 19.77
CA TYR A 388 -46.42 -17.79 18.78
C TYR A 388 -45.01 -17.98 19.35
N GLN A 389 -44.76 -17.62 20.62
CA GLN A 389 -43.49 -17.88 21.29
C GLN A 389 -43.15 -19.39 21.32
N LEU A 390 -44.15 -20.23 21.63
CA LEU A 390 -44.00 -21.69 21.61
C LEU A 390 -43.72 -22.19 20.18
N PHE A 391 -44.41 -21.65 19.17
CA PHE A 391 -44.09 -21.93 17.76
C PHE A 391 -42.65 -21.52 17.40
N THR A 392 -42.19 -20.33 17.80
CA THR A 392 -40.84 -19.86 17.47
C THR A 392 -39.74 -20.65 18.16
N LYS A 393 -40.02 -21.19 19.37
CA LYS A 393 -39.12 -22.13 20.08
C LYS A 393 -38.92 -23.42 19.29
N MET A 394 -39.99 -24.01 18.75
CA MET A 394 -39.89 -25.12 17.81
C MET A 394 -39.17 -24.73 16.51
N ALA A 395 -39.56 -23.60 15.91
CA ALA A 395 -38.97 -23.13 14.67
C ALA A 395 -37.46 -22.88 14.77
N LYS A 396 -36.97 -22.38 15.91
CA LYS A 396 -35.54 -22.24 16.22
C LYS A 396 -34.80 -23.58 16.13
N TRP A 397 -35.29 -24.63 16.79
CA TRP A 397 -34.59 -25.92 16.77
C TRP A 397 -34.61 -26.59 15.39
N VAL A 398 -35.72 -26.49 14.65
CA VAL A 398 -35.77 -26.95 13.26
C VAL A 398 -34.79 -26.15 12.38
N TRP A 399 -34.74 -24.82 12.51
CA TRP A 399 -33.79 -23.97 11.78
C TRP A 399 -32.33 -24.33 12.08
N VAL A 400 -32.00 -24.51 13.36
CA VAL A 400 -30.66 -24.90 13.81
C VAL A 400 -30.30 -26.29 13.28
N LEU A 401 -31.21 -27.27 13.32
CA LEU A 401 -31.00 -28.60 12.74
C LEU A 401 -30.65 -28.54 11.24
N LEU A 402 -31.45 -27.80 10.46
CA LEU A 402 -31.25 -27.65 9.02
C LEU A 402 -29.90 -26.99 8.68
N GLY A 403 -29.56 -25.90 9.39
CA GLY A 403 -28.32 -25.16 9.19
C GLY A 403 -27.09 -25.93 9.64
N SER A 404 -27.17 -26.65 10.78
CA SER A 404 -26.09 -27.49 11.28
C SER A 404 -25.78 -28.65 10.33
N ALA A 405 -26.79 -29.31 9.75
CA ALA A 405 -26.56 -30.40 8.80
C ALA A 405 -25.73 -29.93 7.60
N ALA A 406 -26.15 -28.84 6.95
CA ALA A 406 -25.45 -28.26 5.81
C ALA A 406 -24.09 -27.64 6.15
N SER A 407 -23.87 -27.24 7.41
CA SER A 407 -22.57 -26.76 7.90
C SER A 407 -21.57 -27.88 8.20
N ILE A 408 -22.04 -29.12 8.44
CA ILE A 408 -21.16 -30.29 8.68
C ILE A 408 -20.85 -30.98 7.35
N ASP A 409 -21.85 -31.18 6.49
CA ASP A 409 -21.68 -31.66 5.12
C ASP A 409 -22.60 -30.87 4.17
N PRO A 410 -22.06 -30.10 3.21
CA PRO A 410 -22.87 -29.44 2.18
C PRO A 410 -23.71 -30.39 1.32
N ASN A 411 -23.37 -31.68 1.29
CA ASN A 411 -24.11 -32.74 0.60
C ASN A 411 -25.03 -33.53 1.55
N ALA A 412 -25.28 -33.04 2.76
CA ALA A 412 -26.22 -33.64 3.68
C ALA A 412 -27.59 -33.81 3.00
N THR A 413 -28.23 -34.95 3.24
CA THR A 413 -29.52 -35.31 2.61
C THR A 413 -30.53 -35.71 3.67
N MET A 414 -31.78 -35.37 3.43
CA MET A 414 -32.91 -35.74 4.27
C MET A 414 -33.70 -36.86 3.59
N PHE A 415 -34.06 -37.89 4.33
CA PHE A 415 -34.86 -39.01 3.86
C PHE A 415 -36.10 -39.18 4.73
N TYR A 416 -37.14 -39.76 4.12
CA TYR A 416 -38.45 -39.93 4.72
C TYR A 416 -38.77 -41.43 4.72
N ALA A 417 -39.34 -41.94 5.81
CA ALA A 417 -39.84 -43.30 5.86
C ALA A 417 -41.25 -43.36 5.27
N ASP A 418 -41.47 -44.27 4.32
CA ASP A 418 -42.76 -44.42 3.64
C ASP A 418 -43.77 -45.18 4.50
N ASN A 419 -45.04 -44.76 4.46
CA ASN A 419 -46.15 -45.51 5.07
C ASN A 419 -46.28 -46.89 4.41
N GLY A 420 -46.49 -47.93 5.23
CA GLY A 420 -46.59 -49.33 4.81
C GLY A 420 -45.26 -50.06 4.63
N SER A 421 -44.13 -49.34 4.65
CA SER A 421 -42.81 -49.94 4.51
C SER A 421 -42.44 -50.83 5.71
N THR A 422 -41.62 -51.86 5.48
CA THR A 422 -41.09 -52.69 6.57
C THR A 422 -40.11 -51.88 7.41
N PHE A 423 -40.27 -51.93 8.74
CA PHE A 423 -39.37 -51.27 9.68
C PHE A 423 -37.93 -51.80 9.53
N SER A 424 -36.95 -50.89 9.56
CA SER A 424 -35.53 -51.25 9.52
C SER A 424 -34.75 -50.46 10.56
N SER A 425 -34.28 -51.15 11.61
CA SER A 425 -33.49 -50.56 12.69
C SER A 425 -32.16 -49.94 12.22
N LEU A 426 -31.71 -50.23 10.99
CA LEU A 426 -30.52 -49.61 10.39
C LEU A 426 -30.68 -48.11 10.19
N TYR A 427 -31.86 -47.65 9.75
CA TYR A 427 -32.11 -46.24 9.37
C TYR A 427 -33.39 -45.65 9.95
N MET A 428 -34.16 -46.43 10.71
CA MET A 428 -35.37 -46.01 11.41
C MET A 428 -35.27 -46.27 12.92
N GLU A 429 -35.97 -45.46 13.71
CA GLU A 429 -36.11 -45.60 15.16
C GLU A 429 -37.58 -45.57 15.55
N SER A 430 -38.02 -46.54 16.35
CA SER A 430 -39.40 -46.63 16.83
C SER A 430 -39.62 -45.71 18.03
N VAL A 431 -40.70 -44.93 18.00
CA VAL A 431 -41.10 -44.09 19.17
C VAL A 431 -41.99 -44.82 20.17
N ASN A 432 -42.58 -45.95 19.78
CA ASN A 432 -43.65 -46.62 20.52
C ASN A 432 -43.33 -48.07 20.93
N VAL A 433 -42.21 -48.61 20.46
CA VAL A 433 -41.67 -49.93 20.79
C VAL A 433 -40.19 -49.77 21.13
N GLU A 434 -39.75 -50.36 22.24
CA GLU A 434 -38.34 -50.33 22.66
C GLU A 434 -37.44 -51.04 21.63
N ARG A 435 -36.20 -50.53 21.46
CA ARG A 435 -35.30 -50.94 20.37
C ARG A 435 -35.08 -52.45 20.31
N GLU A 436 -34.84 -53.09 21.47
CA GLU A 436 -34.61 -54.53 21.59
C GLU A 436 -35.83 -55.37 21.12
N ILE A 437 -37.04 -54.88 21.38
CA ILE A 437 -38.31 -55.52 20.99
C ILE A 437 -38.63 -55.25 19.51
N ALA A 438 -38.23 -54.08 19.00
CA ALA A 438 -38.41 -53.69 17.60
C ALA A 438 -37.49 -54.49 16.66
N GLU A 439 -36.28 -54.85 17.10
CA GLU A 439 -35.30 -55.63 16.32
C GLU A 439 -35.64 -57.12 16.22
N GLN A 440 -36.50 -57.64 17.10
CA GLN A 440 -36.89 -59.06 17.15
C GLN A 440 -38.19 -59.38 16.39
N GLY A 441 -38.90 -58.39 15.87
CA GLY A 441 -40.23 -58.58 15.27
C GLY A 441 -40.39 -57.97 13.88
N THR A 442 -41.38 -58.45 13.14
CA THR A 442 -41.82 -57.90 11.85
C THR A 442 -42.81 -56.76 12.09
N TYR A 443 -42.39 -55.54 11.79
CA TYR A 443 -43.20 -54.33 11.98
C TYR A 443 -43.33 -53.55 10.67
N SER A 444 -44.47 -52.89 10.48
CA SER A 444 -44.70 -51.92 9.40
C SER A 444 -44.71 -50.50 9.95
N VAL A 445 -44.10 -49.60 9.20
CA VAL A 445 -44.18 -48.15 9.42
C VAL A 445 -45.60 -47.70 9.13
N GLN A 446 -46.26 -47.10 10.12
CA GLN A 446 -47.57 -46.49 9.94
C GLN A 446 -47.43 -45.05 9.46
N PHE A 447 -46.50 -44.30 10.05
CA PHE A 447 -46.16 -42.94 9.61
C PHE A 447 -44.80 -42.50 10.18
N MET A 448 -44.16 -41.56 9.49
CA MET A 448 -42.94 -40.88 9.92
C MET A 448 -43.30 -39.69 10.81
N ILE A 449 -42.61 -39.60 11.96
CA ILE A 449 -42.75 -38.51 12.94
C ILE A 449 -41.62 -37.50 12.77
N MET A 450 -40.38 -37.97 12.56
CA MET A 450 -39.22 -37.10 12.30
C MET A 450 -38.43 -37.66 11.10
N PRO A 451 -38.10 -36.85 10.08
CA PRO A 451 -37.34 -37.32 8.93
C PRO A 451 -35.92 -37.67 9.36
N GLY A 452 -35.32 -38.66 8.70
CA GLY A 452 -33.92 -39.02 8.93
C GLY A 452 -32.97 -38.12 8.14
N ILE A 453 -31.73 -38.00 8.60
CA ILE A 453 -30.72 -37.13 7.98
C ILE A 453 -29.41 -37.90 7.82
N LYS A 454 -28.87 -37.91 6.60
CA LYS A 454 -27.55 -38.47 6.27
C LYS A 454 -26.55 -37.32 6.09
N ILE A 455 -25.43 -37.39 6.79
CA ILE A 455 -24.34 -36.41 6.79
C ILE A 455 -23.03 -37.18 6.54
N GLY A 456 -22.49 -37.11 5.32
CA GLY A 456 -21.37 -37.93 4.90
C GLY A 456 -21.61 -39.43 5.11
N GLN A 457 -20.85 -40.01 6.06
CA GLN A 457 -20.97 -41.41 6.48
C GLN A 457 -21.87 -41.61 7.71
N THR A 458 -22.27 -40.55 8.40
CA THR A 458 -23.17 -40.63 9.55
C THR A 458 -24.63 -40.64 9.10
N LEU A 459 -25.42 -41.48 9.76
CA LEU A 459 -26.86 -41.56 9.58
C LEU A 459 -27.57 -41.26 10.91
N VAL A 460 -28.43 -40.23 10.93
CA VAL A 460 -29.42 -40.02 11.99
C VAL A 460 -30.73 -40.64 11.52
N LYS A 461 -31.27 -41.55 12.35
CA LYS A 461 -32.41 -42.39 11.99
C LYS A 461 -33.71 -41.58 11.91
N SER A 462 -34.60 -41.96 11.00
CA SER A 462 -35.95 -41.38 10.97
C SER A 462 -36.78 -41.94 12.12
N GLN A 463 -37.40 -41.07 12.93
CA GLN A 463 -38.29 -41.51 14.00
C GLN A 463 -39.67 -41.85 13.40
N VAL A 464 -40.15 -43.05 13.65
CA VAL A 464 -41.35 -43.63 13.04
C VAL A 464 -42.28 -44.22 14.09
N TYR A 465 -43.59 -44.18 13.80
CA TYR A 465 -44.58 -44.99 14.52
C TYR A 465 -44.77 -46.32 13.80
N ILE A 466 -44.70 -47.43 14.53
CA ILE A 466 -44.79 -48.78 13.97
C ILE A 466 -45.89 -49.63 14.61
N SER A 467 -46.45 -50.56 13.84
CA SER A 467 -47.33 -51.61 14.34
C SER A 467 -46.83 -52.97 13.83
N LYS A 468 -47.24 -54.08 14.47
CA LYS A 468 -46.87 -55.42 14.00
C LYS A 468 -47.46 -55.64 12.62
N GLN A 469 -46.69 -56.21 11.70
CA GLN A 469 -47.25 -56.66 10.43
C GLN A 469 -48.32 -57.72 10.70
N SER A 470 -49.49 -57.56 10.06
CA SER A 470 -50.44 -58.67 9.95
C SER A 470 -49.79 -59.72 9.09
N GLU A 471 -49.62 -60.94 9.63
CA GLU A 471 -49.42 -62.10 8.78
C GLU A 471 -50.64 -62.21 7.87
N ALA A 472 -50.42 -62.25 6.56
CA ALA A 472 -51.47 -62.55 5.60
C ALA A 472 -51.70 -64.07 5.61
N LEU A 473 -52.80 -64.49 6.24
CA LEU A 473 -53.32 -65.86 6.21
C LEU A 473 -53.97 -66.18 4.85
#